data_AF-A0A2P4XCN6-F1
#
_entry.id   AF-A0A2P4XCN6-F1
#
_cell.length_a   1.000
_cell.length_b   1.000
_cell.length_c   1.000
_cell.angle_alpha   90.00
_cell.angle_beta   90.00
_cell.angle_gamma   90.00
#
_symmetry.space_group_name_H-M   'P 1'
#
loop_
_entity.id
_entity.type
_entity.pdbx_description
1 polymer ?
#
loop_
_entity_poly.entity_id
_entity_poly.type
_entity_poly.pdbx_seq_one_letter_code
_entity_poly.pdbx_strand_id
1 'polypeptide(L)'
;MRESDIPLTAVSTPSRMLREWLVMPHGLSNTPATFNRLVTQLFRPLRTFAQTYFDDIFVHSRAEGGQTAMELVIYSNHITSGPITSKSDLSWVFRCPIILIHFTTPTPRSQKDLRKWLGLANYLHKYSAGYAELARPLSDLLKKDADWVWEQQH
;
A
#
# COMPACT_ATOMS: atom_id res chain seq x y z
N MET A 1 3.49 -2.64 22.51
CA MET A 1 4.59 -1.72 22.86
C MET A 1 5.58 -2.49 23.74
N ARG A 2 6.87 -2.18 23.77
CA ARG A 2 7.75 -2.77 24.80
C ARG A 2 7.39 -2.12 26.13
N GLU A 3 7.35 -2.90 27.22
CA GLU A 3 6.96 -2.39 28.54
C GLU A 3 7.85 -1.22 29.01
N SER A 4 9.15 -1.26 28.68
CA SER A 4 10.11 -0.17 28.96
C SER A 4 9.75 1.16 28.30
N ASP A 5 9.05 1.11 27.17
CA ASP A 5 8.81 2.29 26.33
C ASP A 5 7.40 2.87 26.55
N ILE A 6 6.53 2.17 27.29
CA ILE A 6 5.16 2.63 27.60
C ILE A 6 5.16 3.99 28.32
N PRO A 7 5.99 4.24 29.35
CA PRO A 7 5.98 5.53 30.06
C PRO A 7 6.37 6.72 29.17
N LEU A 8 7.11 6.47 28.08
CA LEU A 8 7.51 7.52 27.11
C LEU A 8 6.33 8.02 26.27
N THR A 9 5.21 7.31 26.29
CA THR A 9 4.00 7.65 25.52
C THR A 9 2.97 8.40 26.36
N ALA A 10 3.31 8.79 27.59
CA ALA A 10 2.39 9.45 28.50
C ALA A 10 1.88 10.78 27.96
N VAL A 11 0.56 10.97 27.97
CA VAL A 11 -0.13 12.20 27.57
C VAL A 11 -1.07 12.67 28.68
N SER A 12 -1.19 13.99 28.85
CA SER A 12 -2.14 14.60 29.78
C SER A 12 -3.44 14.92 29.06
N THR A 13 -4.57 14.53 29.65
CA THR A 13 -5.88 15.01 29.23
C THR A 13 -6.17 16.41 29.81
N PRO A 14 -7.13 17.17 29.26
CA PRO A 14 -7.56 18.45 29.84
C PRO A 14 -8.08 18.34 31.28
N SER A 15 -8.58 17.16 31.67
CA SER A 15 -8.98 16.84 33.04
C SER A 15 -7.81 16.53 33.98
N ARG A 16 -6.55 16.74 33.54
CA ARG A 16 -5.30 16.42 34.26
C ARG A 16 -5.11 14.93 34.57
N MET A 17 -5.76 14.02 33.83
CA MET A 17 -5.45 12.60 33.91
C MET A 17 -4.30 12.25 32.99
N LEU A 18 -3.36 11.43 33.48
CA LEU A 18 -2.32 10.83 32.66
C LEU A 18 -2.85 9.54 32.00
N ARG A 19 -2.52 9.37 30.73
CA ARG A 19 -2.81 8.17 29.94
C ARG A 19 -1.54 7.76 29.19
N GLU A 20 -1.34 6.47 29.05
CA GLU A 20 -0.22 5.87 28.32
C GLU A 20 -0.75 4.89 27.27
N TRP A 21 0.04 4.62 26.24
CA TRP A 21 -0.36 3.74 25.14
C TRP A 21 0.24 2.35 25.31
N LEU A 22 -0.63 1.34 25.42
CA LEU A 22 -0.22 -0.08 25.48
C LEU A 22 0.09 -0.64 24.08
N VAL A 23 -0.51 -0.04 23.05
CA VAL A 23 -0.30 -0.33 21.64
C VAL A 23 0.43 0.82 20.96
N MET A 24 1.06 0.58 19.81
CA MET A 24 1.78 1.62 19.08
C MET A 24 0.83 2.77 18.69
N PRO A 25 1.02 4.01 19.20
CA PRO A 25 0.15 5.12 18.86
C PRO A 25 0.49 5.73 17.49
N HIS A 26 -0.49 6.44 16.93
CA HIS A 26 -0.25 7.31 15.78
C HIS A 26 0.65 8.49 16.16
N GLY A 27 1.41 9.00 15.19
CA GLY A 27 2.22 10.21 15.36
C GLY A 27 3.66 9.99 15.85
N LEU A 28 4.07 8.78 16.24
CA LEU A 28 5.49 8.50 16.45
C LEU A 28 6.21 8.38 15.11
N SER A 29 7.39 8.99 14.99
CA SER A 29 8.14 9.07 13.73
C SER A 29 8.47 7.70 13.12
N ASN A 30 8.65 6.68 13.95
CA ASN A 30 9.02 5.32 13.51
C ASN A 30 7.82 4.37 13.38
N THR A 31 6.59 4.82 13.66
CA THR A 31 5.38 4.00 13.56
C THR A 31 5.20 3.38 12.17
N PRO A 32 5.30 4.14 11.05
CA PRO A 32 5.11 3.57 9.71
C PRO A 32 6.16 2.52 9.36
N ALA A 33 7.42 2.76 9.70
CA ALA A 33 8.50 1.82 9.43
C ALA A 33 8.36 0.52 10.25
N THR A 34 7.96 0.65 11.51
CA THR A 34 7.75 -0.50 12.40
C THR A 34 6.56 -1.35 11.97
N PHE A 35 5.45 -0.70 11.60
CA PHE A 35 4.26 -1.37 11.07
C PHE A 35 4.58 -2.09 9.75
N ASN A 36 5.19 -1.40 8.81
CA ASN A 36 5.55 -1.98 7.51
C ASN A 36 6.49 -3.19 7.69
N ARG A 37 7.46 -3.14 8.61
CA ARG A 37 8.33 -4.29 8.90
C ARG A 37 7.54 -5.50 9.41
N LEU A 38 6.58 -5.28 10.31
CA LEU A 38 5.72 -6.34 10.84
C LEU A 38 4.87 -6.97 9.73
N VAL A 39 4.15 -6.14 8.97
CA VAL A 39 3.28 -6.59 7.86
C VAL A 39 4.10 -7.33 6.79
N THR A 40 5.24 -6.77 6.42
CA THR A 40 6.16 -7.37 5.44
C THR A 40 6.73 -8.73 5.87
N GLN A 41 6.92 -8.95 7.18
CA GLN A 41 7.34 -10.22 7.74
C GLN A 41 6.19 -11.24 7.76
N LEU A 42 5.00 -10.81 8.20
CA LEU A 42 3.81 -11.64 8.31
C LEU A 42 3.35 -12.18 6.95
N PHE A 43 3.38 -11.34 5.91
CA PHE A 43 2.99 -11.71 4.55
C PHE A 43 4.15 -12.27 3.73
N ARG A 44 5.36 -12.41 4.30
CA ARG A 44 6.52 -12.97 3.58
C ARG A 44 6.25 -14.34 2.94
N PRO A 45 5.59 -15.30 3.61
CA PRO A 45 5.26 -16.59 3.00
C PRO A 45 4.23 -16.48 1.87
N LEU A 46 3.44 -15.40 1.87
CA LEU A 46 2.31 -15.19 0.99
C LEU A 46 2.62 -14.20 -0.15
N ARG A 47 3.87 -13.75 -0.29
CA ARG A 47 4.30 -12.77 -1.31
C ARG A 47 4.00 -13.16 -2.75
N THR A 48 3.79 -14.46 -2.98
CA THR A 48 3.38 -15.00 -4.27
C THR A 48 1.97 -14.57 -4.66
N PHE A 49 1.11 -14.21 -3.70
CA PHE A 49 -0.26 -13.76 -3.97
C PHE A 49 -0.75 -12.55 -3.17
N ALA A 50 -0.03 -12.14 -2.13
CA ALA A 50 -0.34 -10.98 -1.31
C ALA A 50 0.90 -10.08 -1.22
N GLN A 51 0.86 -8.94 -1.89
CA GLN A 51 1.93 -7.94 -1.87
C GLN A 51 1.55 -6.81 -0.91
N THR A 52 2.47 -6.44 -0.02
CA THR A 52 2.25 -5.37 0.96
C THR A 52 2.98 -4.11 0.51
N TYR A 53 2.38 -2.92 0.61
CA TYR A 53 3.01 -1.63 0.35
C TYR A 53 2.61 -0.64 1.46
N PHE A 54 3.52 -0.35 2.40
CA PHE A 54 3.22 0.48 3.57
C PHE A 54 1.95 0.02 4.29
N ASP A 55 0.86 0.78 4.18
CA ASP A 55 -0.41 0.55 4.86
C ASP A 55 -1.40 -0.28 4.01
N ASP A 56 -1.06 -0.54 2.74
CA ASP A 56 -1.91 -1.24 1.77
C ASP A 56 -1.46 -2.69 1.54
N ILE A 57 -2.42 -3.61 1.37
CA ILE A 57 -2.17 -5.01 1.04
C ILE A 57 -2.94 -5.35 -0.24
N PHE A 58 -2.22 -5.76 -1.27
CA PHE A 58 -2.74 -6.18 -2.56
C PHE A 58 -2.81 -7.71 -2.62
N VAL A 59 -4.01 -8.26 -2.62
CA VAL A 59 -4.24 -9.72 -2.74
C VAL A 59 -4.68 -10.06 -4.16
N HIS A 60 -4.02 -11.02 -4.80
CA HIS A 60 -4.34 -11.49 -6.14
C HIS A 60 -4.84 -12.93 -6.15
N SER A 61 -5.87 -13.21 -6.95
CA SER A 61 -6.58 -14.50 -7.00
C SER A 61 -5.82 -15.60 -7.77
N ARG A 62 -4.78 -15.24 -8.53
CA ARG A 62 -3.97 -16.21 -9.27
C ARG A 62 -2.90 -16.85 -8.38
N ALA A 63 -3.34 -17.58 -7.35
CA ALA A 63 -2.53 -18.64 -6.77
C ALA A 63 -2.72 -19.88 -7.65
N GLU A 64 -1.63 -20.47 -8.15
CA GLU A 64 -1.70 -21.78 -8.81
C GLU A 64 -2.26 -22.78 -7.78
N GLY A 65 -3.46 -23.31 -8.03
CA GLY A 65 -4.09 -24.29 -7.13
C GLY A 65 -5.60 -24.14 -6.87
N GLY A 66 -6.31 -23.18 -7.48
CA GLY A 66 -7.78 -23.14 -7.44
C GLY A 66 -8.41 -22.85 -6.08
N GLN A 67 -7.63 -22.48 -5.07
CA GLN A 67 -8.14 -21.95 -3.82
C GLN A 67 -8.21 -20.44 -3.93
N THR A 68 -9.41 -19.87 -3.83
CA THR A 68 -9.62 -18.44 -3.65
C THR A 68 -8.97 -18.02 -2.33
N ALA A 69 -7.70 -17.63 -2.39
CA ALA A 69 -6.79 -17.36 -1.27
C ALA A 69 -7.29 -16.32 -0.24
N MET A 70 -8.41 -15.66 -0.52
CA MET A 70 -9.09 -14.77 0.41
C MET A 70 -9.61 -15.49 1.68
N GLU A 71 -10.02 -16.75 1.59
CA GLU A 71 -10.54 -17.46 2.77
C GLU A 71 -9.42 -17.95 3.71
N LEU A 72 -8.25 -18.37 3.19
CA LEU A 72 -7.22 -18.99 4.04
C LEU A 72 -6.43 -17.97 4.89
N VAL A 73 -6.16 -16.78 4.35
CA VAL A 73 -5.30 -15.78 5.03
C VAL A 73 -6.07 -14.98 6.07
N ILE A 74 -7.35 -14.68 5.80
CA ILE A 74 -8.21 -13.92 6.70
C ILE A 74 -8.66 -14.80 7.89
N TYR A 75 -9.01 -16.07 7.64
CA TYR A 75 -9.45 -16.97 8.72
C TYR A 75 -8.31 -17.51 9.59
N SER A 76 -7.12 -17.74 9.04
CA SER A 76 -6.06 -18.44 9.79
C SER A 76 -5.20 -17.54 10.69
N ASN A 77 -5.27 -16.21 10.59
CA ASN A 77 -4.33 -15.31 11.28
C ASN A 77 -4.94 -14.21 12.18
N HIS A 78 -6.24 -14.22 12.48
CA HIS A 78 -6.83 -13.23 13.42
C HIS A 78 -6.56 -11.75 13.04
N ILE A 79 -6.35 -11.44 11.75
CA ILE A 79 -6.09 -10.08 11.27
C ILE A 79 -7.38 -9.48 10.72
N THR A 80 -8.44 -9.35 11.52
CA THR A 80 -9.52 -8.36 11.28
C THR A 80 -10.57 -8.43 12.39
N SER A 81 -10.53 -7.45 13.29
CA SER A 81 -11.74 -6.90 13.91
C SER A 81 -12.08 -5.60 13.16
N GLY A 82 -12.38 -5.71 11.86
CA GLY A 82 -12.73 -4.57 11.01
C GLY A 82 -13.48 -5.06 9.76
N PRO A 83 -14.61 -4.42 9.39
CA PRO A 83 -15.47 -4.92 8.34
C PRO A 83 -14.83 -4.78 6.95
N ILE A 84 -14.80 -5.89 6.21
CA ILE A 84 -14.44 -5.93 4.80
C ILE A 84 -15.50 -5.14 4.02
N THR A 85 -15.12 -3.99 3.47
CA THR A 85 -15.95 -3.25 2.52
C THR A 85 -16.02 -4.03 1.19
N SER A 86 -17.12 -4.75 1.02
CA SER A 86 -17.70 -5.28 -0.23
C SER A 86 -16.84 -6.17 -1.16
N LYS A 87 -17.32 -7.39 -1.40
CA LYS A 87 -16.78 -8.36 -2.39
C LYS A 87 -16.88 -7.89 -3.86
N SER A 88 -17.70 -6.88 -4.18
CA SER A 88 -17.95 -6.45 -5.57
C SER A 88 -16.82 -5.59 -6.16
N ASP A 89 -16.03 -4.91 -5.32
CA ASP A 89 -14.95 -4.02 -5.79
C ASP A 89 -13.66 -4.76 -6.13
N LEU A 90 -13.51 -6.01 -5.67
CA LEU A 90 -12.29 -6.77 -5.84
C LEU A 90 -12.08 -7.24 -7.29
N SER A 91 -13.15 -7.42 -8.07
CA SER A 91 -13.04 -7.86 -9.47
C SER A 91 -12.18 -6.93 -10.34
N TRP A 92 -12.17 -5.63 -10.04
CA TRP A 92 -11.38 -4.61 -10.72
C TRP A 92 -9.92 -4.57 -10.26
N VAL A 93 -9.66 -4.92 -8.99
CA VAL A 93 -8.30 -5.00 -8.42
C VAL A 93 -7.45 -6.07 -9.14
N PHE A 94 -8.09 -7.07 -9.75
CA PHE A 94 -7.42 -8.19 -10.41
C PHE A 94 -6.96 -7.92 -11.84
N ARG A 95 -7.29 -6.76 -12.44
CA ARG A 95 -6.93 -6.47 -13.85
C ARG A 95 -5.86 -5.38 -13.88
N CYS A 96 -4.61 -5.82 -13.76
CA CYS A 96 -3.39 -4.99 -13.68
C CYS A 96 -3.44 -3.97 -12.52
N PRO A 97 -2.66 -4.16 -11.44
CA PRO A 97 -2.60 -3.19 -10.34
C PRO A 97 -2.29 -1.76 -10.82
N ILE A 98 -1.52 -1.63 -11.90
CA ILE A 98 -1.18 -0.34 -12.53
C ILE A 98 -2.40 0.30 -13.22
N ILE A 99 -3.25 -0.48 -13.88
CA ILE A 99 -4.48 0.02 -14.51
C ILE A 99 -5.44 0.46 -13.42
N LEU A 100 -5.60 -0.31 -12.34
CA LEU A 100 -6.41 0.08 -11.19
C LEU A 100 -5.94 1.43 -10.62
N ILE A 101 -4.63 1.57 -10.36
CA ILE A 101 -4.08 2.84 -9.86
C ILE A 101 -4.36 3.97 -10.85
N HIS A 102 -4.15 3.77 -12.16
CA HIS A 102 -4.45 4.79 -13.17
C HIS A 102 -5.92 5.23 -13.14
N PHE A 103 -6.88 4.31 -12.97
CA PHE A 103 -8.30 4.63 -12.89
C PHE A 103 -8.73 5.26 -11.56
N THR A 104 -8.05 4.95 -10.45
CA THR A 104 -8.43 5.46 -9.12
C THR A 104 -7.68 6.71 -8.70
N THR A 105 -6.50 6.98 -9.29
CA THR A 105 -5.72 8.18 -8.98
C THR A 105 -6.09 9.33 -9.91
N PRO A 106 -6.23 10.56 -9.38
CA PRO A 106 -6.43 11.72 -10.24
C PRO A 106 -5.23 11.91 -11.18
N THR A 107 -5.50 12.39 -12.40
CA THR A 107 -4.46 12.71 -13.38
C THR A 107 -3.43 13.64 -12.74
N PRO A 108 -2.13 13.29 -12.77
CA PRO A 108 -1.09 14.08 -12.14
C PRO A 108 -1.05 15.48 -12.78
N ARG A 109 -0.96 16.51 -11.94
CA ARG A 109 -0.92 17.92 -12.39
C ARG A 109 0.48 18.50 -12.36
N SER A 110 1.45 17.74 -11.87
CA SER A 110 2.85 18.15 -11.75
C SER A 110 3.79 16.95 -11.86
N GLN A 111 5.06 17.20 -12.21
CA GLN A 111 6.12 16.19 -12.17
C GLN A 111 6.26 15.54 -10.79
N LYS A 112 5.96 16.26 -9.71
CA LYS A 112 6.01 15.73 -8.33
C LYS A 112 4.94 14.66 -8.13
N ASP A 113 3.73 14.90 -8.62
CA ASP A 113 2.63 13.95 -8.52
C ASP A 113 2.89 12.72 -9.39
N LEU A 114 3.43 12.93 -10.59
CA LEU A 114 3.84 11.85 -11.47
C LEU A 114 4.94 10.97 -10.85
N ARG A 115 5.94 11.57 -10.19
CA ARG A 115 6.98 10.81 -9.46
C ARG A 115 6.39 9.95 -8.34
N LYS A 116 5.40 10.46 -7.59
CA LYS A 116 4.70 9.67 -6.56
C LYS A 116 3.96 8.49 -7.17
N TRP A 117 3.23 8.74 -8.26
CA TRP A 117 2.49 7.71 -8.97
C TRP A 117 3.42 6.63 -9.56
N LEU A 118 4.49 7.04 -10.25
CA LEU A 118 5.49 6.13 -10.81
C LEU A 118 6.23 5.35 -9.72
N GLY A 119 6.41 5.92 -8.52
CA GLY A 119 6.94 5.19 -7.37
C GLY A 119 6.09 3.98 -7.01
N LEU A 120 4.76 4.15 -6.96
CA LEU A 120 3.82 3.07 -6.69
C LEU A 120 3.74 2.08 -7.88
N ALA A 121 3.66 2.57 -9.11
CA ALA A 121 3.63 1.72 -10.30
C ALA A 121 4.90 0.88 -10.44
N ASN A 122 6.08 1.46 -10.18
CA ASN A 122 7.36 0.74 -10.12
C ASN A 122 7.37 -0.32 -9.02
N TYR A 123 6.71 -0.10 -7.89
CA TYR A 123 6.62 -1.12 -6.85
C TYR A 123 5.84 -2.37 -7.31
N LEU A 124 4.86 -2.18 -8.19
CA LEU A 124 3.93 -3.22 -8.63
C LEU A 124 4.25 -3.79 -10.02
N HIS A 125 5.29 -3.28 -10.71
CA HIS A 125 5.59 -3.60 -12.11
C HIS A 125 5.77 -5.09 -12.41
N LYS A 126 6.23 -5.89 -11.44
CA LYS A 126 6.43 -7.35 -11.60
C LYS A 126 5.17 -8.12 -11.99
N TYR A 127 3.99 -7.51 -11.83
CA TYR A 127 2.70 -8.09 -12.19
C TYR A 127 2.14 -7.55 -13.52
N SER A 128 2.87 -6.68 -14.20
CA SER A 128 2.47 -6.06 -15.46
C SER A 128 3.48 -6.38 -16.55
N ALA A 129 3.09 -7.28 -17.46
CA ALA A 129 3.86 -7.52 -18.67
C ALA A 129 3.91 -6.23 -19.51
N GLY A 130 5.08 -5.91 -20.08
CA GLY A 130 5.26 -4.70 -20.89
C GLY A 130 5.29 -3.39 -20.12
N TYR A 131 5.45 -3.41 -18.79
CA TYR A 131 5.50 -2.18 -17.97
C TYR A 131 6.49 -1.14 -18.49
N ALA A 132 7.68 -1.57 -18.90
CA ALA A 132 8.72 -0.66 -19.37
C ALA A 132 8.27 0.17 -20.58
N GLU A 133 7.50 -0.42 -21.50
CA GLU A 133 6.96 0.30 -22.66
C GLU A 133 5.81 1.24 -22.26
N LEU A 134 4.93 0.80 -21.36
CA LEU A 134 3.81 1.60 -20.84
C LEU A 134 4.29 2.81 -20.01
N ALA A 135 5.37 2.64 -19.24
CA ALA A 135 5.92 3.68 -18.37
C ALA A 135 6.90 4.63 -19.08
N ARG A 136 7.32 4.29 -20.31
CA ARG A 136 8.27 5.09 -21.08
C ARG A 136 7.79 6.54 -21.31
N PRO A 137 6.59 6.81 -21.86
CA PRO A 137 6.16 8.19 -22.11
C PRO A 137 6.01 8.98 -20.80
N LEU A 138 5.60 8.32 -19.72
CA LEU A 138 5.53 8.93 -18.38
C LEU A 138 6.93 9.25 -17.80
N SER A 139 7.92 8.40 -18.07
CA SER A 139 9.30 8.63 -17.63
C SER A 139 9.96 9.77 -18.41
N ASP A 140 9.58 9.97 -19.67
CA ASP A 140 10.08 11.06 -20.51
C ASP A 140 9.68 12.44 -19.97
N LEU A 141 8.49 12.57 -19.38
CA LEU A 141 8.01 13.78 -18.68
C LEU A 141 8.82 14.17 -17.44
N LEU A 142 9.67 13.27 -16.93
CA LEU A 142 10.49 13.50 -15.74
C LEU A 142 11.95 13.88 -16.06
N LYS A 143 12.32 13.97 -17.34
CA LYS A 143 13.67 14.40 -17.77
C LYS A 143 13.93 15.85 -17.37
N LYS A 144 15.21 16.18 -17.15
CA LYS A 144 15.66 17.46 -16.58
C LYS A 144 15.18 18.69 -17.36
N ASP A 145 15.09 18.57 -18.68
CA ASP A 145 14.73 19.66 -19.60
C ASP A 145 13.36 19.42 -20.27
N ALA A 146 12.53 18.53 -19.71
CA ALA A 146 11.21 18.26 -20.24
C ALA A 146 10.19 19.31 -19.75
N ASP A 147 9.52 19.96 -20.68
CA ASP A 147 8.35 20.78 -20.38
C ASP A 147 7.22 19.89 -19.84
N TRP A 148 6.54 20.37 -18.81
CA TRP A 148 5.39 19.65 -18.25
C TRP A 148 4.16 19.83 -19.15
N VAL A 149 3.96 18.88 -20.05
CA VAL A 149 2.79 18.82 -20.93
C VAL A 149 2.14 17.45 -20.82
N TRP A 150 0.91 17.41 -20.29
CA TRP A 150 0.12 16.18 -20.21
C TRP A 150 -0.77 16.06 -21.46
N GLU A 151 -0.71 14.94 -22.17
CA GLU A 151 -1.36 14.71 -23.46
C GLU A 151 -2.10 13.37 -23.45
N GLN A 152 -2.92 13.07 -24.47
CA GLN A 152 -3.67 11.81 -24.55
C GLN A 152 -2.81 10.54 -24.57
N GLN A 153 -1.53 10.66 -24.88
CA GLN A 153 -0.57 9.56 -24.89
C GLN A 153 -0.02 9.19 -23.48
N HIS A 154 -0.38 9.95 -22.44
CA HIS A 154 0.03 9.80 -21.05
C HIS A 154 -1.13 9.31 -20.17
#